data_AF-A0AA44HIF8-F1
#
_entry.id   AF-A0AA44HIF8-F1
#
_cell.length_a   1.000
_cell.length_b   1.000
_cell.length_c   1.000
_cell.angle_alpha   90.00
_cell.angle_beta   90.00
_cell.angle_gamma   90.00
#
_symmetry.space_group_name_H-M   'P 1'
#
loop_
_entity.id
_entity.type
_entity.pdbx_description
1 polymer ?
#
loop_
_entity_poly.entity_id
_entity_poly.type
_entity_poly.pdbx_seq_one_letter_code
_entity_poly.pdbx_strand_id
1 'polypeptide(L)' 'MIDKLVSIRHAANLLGVTIQTIRNWDKQGFLKPDILVKGADYKDKLVVGTDIVSKVKLIDFEEGFSTSKIIEKIKDKK' A
#
# COMPACT_ATOMS: atom_id res chain seq x y z
N MET A 1 -18.31 -1.72 -14.01
CA MET A 1 -17.98 -1.90 -12.58
C MET A 1 -16.87 -0.93 -12.24
N ILE A 2 -16.96 -0.21 -11.12
CA ILE A 2 -15.95 0.77 -10.71
C ILE A 2 -14.79 0.00 -10.09
N ASP A 3 -13.57 0.19 -10.61
CA ASP A 3 -12.33 -0.32 -10.01
C ASP A 3 -12.12 0.33 -8.63
N LYS A 4 -12.73 -0.25 -7.59
CA LYS A 4 -12.67 0.28 -6.23
C LYS A 4 -11.37 -0.18 -5.57
N LEU A 5 -10.35 0.66 -5.65
CA LEU A 5 -9.14 0.48 -4.85
C LEU A 5 -9.52 0.59 -3.36
N VAL A 6 -9.10 -0.40 -2.57
CA VAL A 6 -9.30 -0.41 -1.12
C VAL A 6 -7.95 -0.33 -0.42
N SER A 7 -7.90 0.43 0.68
CA SER A 7 -6.71 0.44 1.52
C SER A 7 -6.59 -0.90 2.28
N ILE A 8 -5.36 -1.28 2.65
CA ILE A 8 -5.11 -2.49 3.46
C ILE A 8 -5.94 -2.47 4.76
N ARG A 9 -6.13 -1.28 5.35
CA ARG A 9 -6.96 -1.10 6.54
C ARG A 9 -8.43 -1.43 6.28
N HIS A 10 -8.98 -0.93 5.17
CA HIS A 10 -10.37 -1.20 4.80
C HIS A 10 -10.57 -2.68 4.47
N ALA A 11 -9.64 -3.29 3.74
CA ALA A 11 -9.67 -4.73 3.44
C ALA A 11 -9.62 -5.60 4.71
N ALA A 12 -8.74 -5.25 5.67
CA ALA A 12 -8.66 -5.95 6.95
C ALA A 12 -9.98 -5.86 7.73
N ASN A 13 -10.61 -4.68 7.77
CA ASN A 13 -11.89 -4.47 8.43
C ASN A 13 -13.03 -5.27 7.78
N LEU A 14 -13.12 -5.26 6.45
CA LEU A 14 -14.12 -6.02 5.71
C LEU A 14 -14.02 -7.54 5.93
N LEU A 15 -12.79 -8.05 6.03
CA LEU A 15 -12.52 -9.48 6.21
C LEU A 15 -12.53 -9.92 7.67
N GLY A 16 -12.73 -9.00 8.63
CA GLY A 16 -12.72 -9.31 10.06
C GLY A 16 -11.36 -9.77 10.58
N VAL A 17 -10.26 -9.36 9.93
CA VAL A 17 -8.88 -9.73 10.30
C VAL A 17 -8.05 -8.51 10.65
N THR A 18 -6.87 -8.73 11.22
CA THR A 18 -5.94 -7.64 11.51
C THR A 18 -5.22 -7.18 10.23
N ILE A 19 -4.77 -5.92 10.23
CA ILE A 19 -3.89 -5.39 9.17
C ILE A 19 -2.62 -6.25 9.01
N GLN A 20 -2.09 -6.78 10.12
CA GLN A 20 -0.91 -7.63 10.10
C GLN A 20 -1.17 -8.95 9.37
N THR A 21 -2.36 -9.53 9.52
CA THR A 21 -2.79 -10.74 8.81
C THR A 21 -2.76 -10.51 7.30
N ILE A 22 -3.36 -9.40 6.83
CA ILE A 22 -3.33 -9.03 5.40
C ILE A 22 -1.89 -8.88 4.89
N ARG A 23 -1.02 -8.18 5.64
CA ARG A 23 0.40 -8.01 5.28
C ARG A 23 1.16 -9.33 5.22
N ASN A 24 0.87 -10.26 6.13
CA ASN A 24 1.50 -11.58 6.14
C ASN A 24 1.07 -12.40 4.91
N TRP A 25 -0.21 -12.34 4.54
CA TRP A 25 -0.71 -13.00 3.34
C TRP A 25 -0.14 -12.41 2.05
N ASP A 26 0.00 -11.09 1.98
CA ASP A 26 0.69 -10.40 0.89
C ASP A 26 2.13 -10.92 0.74
N LYS A 27 2.88 -10.96 1.85
CA LYS A 27 4.27 -11.47 1.87
C LYS A 27 4.39 -12.93 1.45
N GLN A 28 3.38 -13.76 1.75
CA GLN A 28 3.35 -15.18 1.37
C GLN A 28 2.77 -15.42 -0.04
N GLY A 29 2.31 -14.37 -0.73
CA GLY A 29 1.72 -14.49 -2.08
C GLY A 29 0.31 -15.09 -2.09
N PHE A 30 -0.38 -15.13 -0.95
CA PHE A 30 -1.78 -15.57 -0.87
C PHE A 30 -2.75 -14.52 -1.39
N LEU A 31 -2.33 -13.25 -1.43
CA LEU A 31 -3.07 -12.18 -2.07
C LEU A 31 -2.66 -12.05 -3.53
N LYS A 32 -3.64 -12.01 -4.42
CA LYS A 32 -3.45 -11.76 -5.85
C LYS A 32 -4.28 -10.54 -6.24
N PRO A 33 -3.76 -9.32 -6.02
CA PRO A 33 -4.48 -8.12 -6.39
C PRO A 33 -4.53 -7.97 -7.91
N ASP A 34 -5.68 -7.55 -8.45
CA ASP A 34 -5.79 -7.21 -9.88
C ASP A 34 -4.91 -6.00 -10.26
N ILE A 35 -4.75 -5.07 -9.31
CA ILE A 35 -4.00 -3.83 -9.48
C ILE A 35 -2.93 -3.71 -8.39
N LEU A 36 -1.67 -3.66 -8.79
CA LEU A 36 -0.55 -3.32 -7.90
C LEU A 36 -0.39 -1.81 -7.83
N VAL A 37 -0.44 -1.27 -6.62
CA VAL A 37 -0.29 0.17 -6.38
C VAL A 37 1.04 0.46 -5.71
N LYS A 38 1.81 1.40 -6.27
CA LYS A 38 3.07 1.90 -5.68
C LYS A 38 3.06 3.44 -5.63
N GLY A 39 3.92 4.01 -4.80
CA GLY A 39 4.11 5.45 -4.75
C GLY A 39 4.71 5.97 -6.06
N ALA A 40 4.39 7.22 -6.43
CA ALA A 40 4.92 7.90 -7.60
C ALA A 40 6.47 7.90 -7.67
N ASP A 41 7.16 7.74 -6.53
CA ASP A 41 8.61 7.61 -6.42
C ASP A 41 9.23 6.39 -7.14
N TYR A 42 8.39 5.51 -7.69
CA TYR A 42 8.77 4.35 -8.51
C TYR A 42 8.69 4.62 -10.03
N LYS A 43 8.44 5.87 -10.46
CA LYS A 43 8.17 6.23 -11.87
C LYS A 43 9.18 5.71 -12.90
N ASP A 44 10.42 5.45 -12.51
CA ASP A 44 11.46 4.93 -13.42
C ASP A 44 12.22 3.72 -12.81
N LYS A 45 11.59 3.02 -11.87
CA LYS A 45 12.18 1.86 -11.17
C LYS A 45 11.46 0.58 -11.55
N LEU A 46 12.19 -0.52 -11.61
CA LEU A 46 11.59 -1.85 -11.72
C LEU A 46 10.69 -2.11 -10.50
N VAL A 47 9.39 -2.28 -10.74
CA VAL A 47 8.40 -2.57 -9.70
C VAL A 47 8.30 -4.09 -9.54
N VAL A 48 8.83 -4.63 -8.44
CA VAL A 48 8.74 -6.07 -8.12
C VAL A 48 7.27 -6.49 -7.99
N GLY A 49 6.91 -7.62 -8.61
CA GLY A 49 5.54 -8.17 -8.63
C GLY A 49 4.69 -7.69 -9.81
N THR A 50 5.29 -7.09 -10.84
CA THR A 50 4.62 -6.70 -12.09
C THR A 50 4.14 -7.90 -12.92
N ASP A 51 4.82 -9.03 -12.79
CA ASP A 51 4.60 -10.29 -13.50
C ASP A 51 3.36 -11.07 -13.03
N ILE A 52 2.88 -10.79 -11.82
CA ILE A 52 1.75 -11.49 -11.17
C ILE A 52 0.45 -10.69 -11.12
N VAL A 53 0.45 -9.46 -11.65
CA VAL A 53 -0.70 -8.53 -11.60
C VAL A 53 -1.10 -8.06 -12.99
N SER A 54 -2.38 -7.80 -13.19
CA SER A 54 -2.91 -7.35 -14.48
C SER A 54 -2.56 -5.89 -14.78
N LYS A 55 -2.40 -5.05 -13.75
CA LYS A 55 -2.15 -3.61 -13.92
C LYS A 55 -1.31 -3.04 -12.78
N VAL A 56 -0.40 -2.13 -13.12
CA VAL A 56 0.31 -1.31 -12.14
C VAL A 56 -0.22 0.12 -12.17
N LYS A 57 -0.44 0.70 -10.99
CA LYS A 57 -0.83 2.10 -10.84
C LYS A 57 0.14 2.80 -9.90
N LEU A 58 0.75 3.88 -10.36
CA LEU A 58 1.51 4.78 -9.51
C LEU A 58 0.55 5.83 -8.95
N ILE A 59 0.56 6.03 -7.64
CA ILE A 59 -0.26 7.03 -6.97
C ILE A 59 0.64 8.01 -6.22
N ASP A 60 0.20 9.25 -6.15
CA ASP A 60 0.86 10.27 -5.34
C ASP A 60 0.75 9.90 -3.86
N PHE A 61 1.77 10.29 -3.10
CA PHE A 61 1.77 10.08 -1.67
C PHE A 61 0.70 10.95 -1.00
N GLU A 62 -0.15 10.34 -0.17
CA GLU A 62 -1.15 11.07 0.60
C GLU A 62 -0.50 11.74 1.82
N GLU A 63 -0.53 13.08 1.86
CA GLU A 63 0.02 13.82 2.99
C GLU A 63 -0.77 13.59 4.29
N GLY A 64 -0.06 13.59 5.42
CA GLY A 64 -0.68 13.43 6.75
C GLY A 64 -0.54 12.02 7.36
N PHE A 65 -0.21 11.00 6.56
CA PHE A 65 -0.03 9.62 7.05
C PHE A 65 1.44 9.17 7.12
N SER A 66 2.38 10.06 6.82
CA SER A 66 3.81 9.74 6.87
C SER A 66 4.30 9.63 8.32
N THR A 67 4.65 8.41 8.74
CA THR A 67 5.34 8.17 10.00
C THR A 67 6.64 8.97 10.10
N SER A 68 7.35 9.15 8.98
CA SER A 68 8.57 9.97 8.93
C SER A 68 8.28 11.42 9.31
N LYS A 69 7.25 12.04 8.73
CA LYS A 69 6.82 13.41 9.08
C LYS A 69 6.37 13.50 10.54
N ILE A 70 5.74 12.45 11.09
CA ILE A 70 5.36 12.41 12.51
C ILE A 70 6.61 12.37 13.40
N ILE A 71 7.59 11.53 13.07
CA ILE A 71 8.87 11.42 13.80
C ILE A 71 9.63 12.74 13.75
N GLU A 72 9.72 13.38 12.58
CA GLU A 72 10.35 14.71 12.42
C GLU A 72 9.68 15.75 13.30
N LYS A 73 8.34 15.85 13.27
CA LYS A 73 7.59 16.75 14.17
C LYS A 73 7.84 16.50 15.65
N ILE A 74 8.08 15.25 16.06
CA ILE A 74 8.42 14.92 17.45
C ILE A 74 9.86 15.38 17.78
N LYS A 75 10.79 15.21 16.84
CA LYS A 75 12.20 15.62 17.00
C LYS A 75 12.40 17.15 16.98
N ASP A 76 11.63 17.86 16.16
CA ASP A 76 11.67 19.33 16.01
C ASP A 76 11.01 20.08 17.18
N LYS A 77 10.25 19.39 18.05
CA LYS A 77 9.67 19.97 19.27
C LYS A 77 10.69 20.17 20.40
N LYS A 78 11.97 20.34 20.07
CA LYS A 78 13.04 20.61 21.04
C LYS A 78 13.23 22.10 21.28
#